data_AF-E3GE51-F1
#
_entry.id   AF-E3GE51-F1
#
_cell.length_a   1.000
_cell.length_b   1.000
_cell.length_c   1.000
_cell.angle_alpha   90.00
_cell.angle_beta   90.00
_cell.angle_gamma   90.00
#
_symmetry.space_group_name_H-M   'P 1'
#
loop_
_entity.id
_entity.type
_entity.pdbx_description
1 polymer ?
#
loop_
_entity_poly.entity_id
_entity_poly.type
_entity_poly.pdbx_seq_one_letter_code
_entity_poly.pdbx_strand_id
1 'polypeptide(L)'
;MNIKSFLGKICAKIEVSLIVLKTSYYQEKIVQGKNTNIAGSNRIGNPENIFIGNNSYINGNGFVFASKNSKIVIGDNCLISYNVHLRTDMHNYLNKNKLIKFQGHTERDIIIGDDV
;
A
#
# COMPACT_ATOMS: atom_id res chain seq x y z
N MET A 1 -33.98 -10.36 12.43
CA MET A 1 -32.88 -10.08 11.47
C MET A 1 -32.92 -11.18 10.40
N ASN A 2 -33.04 -10.83 9.11
CA ASN A 2 -33.10 -11.83 8.03
C ASN A 2 -31.75 -12.56 7.92
N ILE A 3 -31.77 -13.88 7.67
CA ILE A 3 -30.58 -14.74 7.53
C ILE A 3 -29.55 -14.20 6.54
N LYS A 4 -29.99 -13.57 5.44
CA LYS A 4 -29.10 -12.91 4.46
C LYS A 4 -28.31 -11.76 5.09
N SER A 5 -28.96 -10.95 5.93
CA SER A 5 -28.31 -9.82 6.62
C SER A 5 -27.31 -10.31 7.68
N PHE A 6 -27.63 -11.39 8.38
CA PHE A 6 -26.71 -12.00 9.33
C PHE A 6 -25.46 -12.57 8.65
N LEU A 7 -25.64 -13.35 7.57
CA LEU A 7 -24.54 -13.89 6.78
C LEU A 7 -23.67 -12.78 6.18
N GLY A 8 -24.29 -11.73 5.64
CA GLY A 8 -23.56 -10.56 5.13
C GLY A 8 -22.64 -9.92 6.16
N LYS A 9 -23.09 -9.77 7.43
CA LYS A 9 -22.26 -9.24 8.51
C LYS A 9 -21.08 -10.14 8.87
N ILE A 10 -21.27 -11.46 8.84
CA ILE A 10 -20.19 -12.43 9.09
C ILE A 10 -19.15 -12.35 7.95
N CYS A 11 -19.59 -12.39 6.69
CA CYS A 11 -18.70 -12.29 5.54
C CYS A 11 -17.85 -11.02 5.59
N ALA A 12 -18.47 -9.87 5.89
CA ALA A 12 -17.75 -8.61 6.00
C ALA A 12 -16.67 -8.64 7.11
N LYS A 13 -16.97 -9.24 8.27
CA LYS A 13 -15.98 -9.39 9.35
C LYS A 13 -14.82 -10.29 8.93
N ILE A 14 -15.11 -11.41 8.25
CA ILE A 14 -14.08 -12.32 7.75
C ILE A 14 -13.18 -11.60 6.75
N GLU A 15 -13.77 -10.85 5.81
CA GLU A 15 -13.03 -10.06 4.83
C GLU A 15 -12.08 -9.05 5.49
N VAL A 16 -12.56 -8.29 6.48
CA VAL A 16 -11.73 -7.35 7.24
C VAL A 16 -10.59 -8.08 7.97
N SER A 17 -10.87 -9.20 8.63
CA SER A 17 -9.84 -10.00 9.32
C SER A 17 -8.78 -10.52 8.35
N LEU A 18 -9.18 -10.98 7.16
CA LEU A 18 -8.26 -11.44 6.12
C LEU A 18 -7.36 -10.31 5.61
N ILE A 19 -7.90 -9.09 5.48
CA ILE A 19 -7.11 -7.90 5.11
C ILE A 19 -6.06 -7.63 6.18
N VAL A 20 -6.45 -7.60 7.46
CA VAL A 20 -5.52 -7.35 8.57
C VAL A 20 -4.41 -8.40 8.61
N LEU A 21 -4.74 -9.69 8.51
CA LEU A 21 -3.75 -10.78 8.50
C LEU A 21 -2.78 -10.67 7.33
N LYS A 22 -3.28 -10.34 6.14
CA LYS A 22 -2.46 -10.15 4.94
C LYS A 22 -1.51 -8.97 5.10
N THR A 23 -1.98 -7.87 5.69
CA THR A 23 -1.15 -6.70 5.96
C THR A 23 -0.07 -7.01 6.99
N SER A 24 -0.39 -7.72 8.07
CA SER A 24 0.60 -8.18 9.05
C SER A 24 1.69 -9.04 8.40
N TYR A 25 1.31 -9.99 7.54
CA TYR A 25 2.27 -10.77 6.76
C TYR A 25 3.15 -9.91 5.84
N TYR A 26 2.58 -8.86 5.23
CA TYR A 26 3.35 -7.94 4.39
C TYR A 26 4.27 -7.01 5.19
N GLN A 27 3.87 -6.60 6.39
CA GLN A 27 4.69 -5.78 7.28
C GLN A 27 6.00 -6.45 7.64
N GLU A 28 6.02 -7.77 7.80
CA GLU A 28 7.23 -8.55 8.05
C GLU A 28 8.26 -8.44 6.91
N LYS A 29 7.82 -8.04 5.71
CA LYS A 29 8.67 -7.89 4.53
C LYS A 29 9.08 -6.44 4.25
N ILE A 30 8.44 -5.48 4.91
CA ILE A 30 8.79 -4.05 4.81
C ILE A 30 10.03 -3.80 5.66
N VAL A 31 10.99 -3.05 5.13
CA VAL A 31 12.14 -2.60 5.92
C VAL A 31 11.70 -1.42 6.78
N GLN A 32 11.75 -1.60 8.10
CA GLN A 32 11.18 -0.67 9.08
C GLN A 32 12.24 -0.19 10.08
N GLY A 33 12.26 1.12 10.31
CA GLY A 33 13.00 1.75 11.40
C GLY A 33 12.38 1.45 12.78
N LYS A 34 12.91 2.11 13.81
CA LYS A 34 12.36 2.00 15.16
C LYS A 34 11.07 2.81 15.29
N ASN A 35 10.16 2.33 16.13
CA ASN A 35 8.89 3.01 16.46
C ASN A 35 8.03 3.33 15.21
N THR A 36 8.05 2.45 14.21
CA THR A 36 7.24 2.61 13.00
C THR A 36 5.95 1.79 13.09
N ASN A 37 4.93 2.26 12.39
CA ASN A 37 3.73 1.45 12.20
C ASN A 37 3.03 1.79 10.88
N ILE A 38 2.48 0.77 10.26
CA ILE A 38 1.51 0.89 9.18
C ILE A 38 0.22 0.23 9.64
N ALA A 39 -0.90 0.93 9.52
CA ALA A 39 -2.18 0.38 9.97
C ALA A 39 -2.57 -0.86 9.13
N GLY A 40 -3.13 -1.88 9.79
CA GLY A 40 -3.46 -3.17 9.20
C GLY A 40 -4.47 -3.15 8.04
N SER A 41 -5.18 -2.05 7.83
CA SER A 41 -6.18 -1.93 6.75
C SER A 41 -5.62 -1.40 5.42
N ASN A 42 -4.31 -1.14 5.34
CA ASN A 42 -3.67 -0.74 4.10
C ASN A 42 -3.60 -1.88 3.09
N ARG A 43 -3.72 -1.55 1.80
CA ARG A 43 -3.43 -2.50 0.71
C ARG A 43 -1.99 -2.30 0.28
N ILE A 44 -1.21 -3.36 0.33
CA ILE A 44 0.24 -3.32 0.08
C ILE A 44 0.61 -4.21 -1.11
N GLY A 45 1.55 -3.75 -1.93
CA GLY A 45 2.09 -4.45 -3.09
C GLY A 45 3.60 -4.32 -3.14
N ASN A 46 4.28 -5.43 -3.45
CA ASN A 46 5.76 -5.58 -3.41
C ASN A 46 6.37 -4.99 -2.12
N PRO A 47 6.00 -5.51 -0.93
CA PRO A 47 6.42 -4.96 0.36
C PRO A 47 7.94 -4.90 0.56
N GLU A 48 8.69 -5.79 -0.09
CA GLU A 48 10.16 -5.80 -0.10
C GLU A 48 10.79 -4.53 -0.70
N ASN A 49 10.01 -3.74 -1.44
CA ASN A 49 10.43 -2.48 -2.05
C ASN A 49 9.90 -1.25 -1.29
N ILE A 50 9.41 -1.43 -0.08
CA ILE A 50 8.89 -0.36 0.79
C ILE A 50 9.82 -0.20 1.99
N PHE A 51 10.21 1.05 2.24
CA PHE A 51 11.14 1.44 3.30
C PHE A 51 10.51 2.55 4.13
N ILE A 52 10.48 2.39 5.45
CA ILE A 52 9.90 3.35 6.39
C ILE A 52 10.94 3.71 7.45
N GLY A 53 11.30 4.99 7.52
CA GLY A 53 12.21 5.57 8.50
C GLY A 53 11.64 5.58 9.93
N ASN A 54 12.46 5.94 10.90
CA ASN A 54 12.14 5.90 12.32
C ASN A 54 10.99 6.84 12.69
N ASN A 55 10.20 6.46 13.69
CA ASN A 55 9.09 7.25 14.24
C ASN A 55 8.04 7.67 13.19
N SER A 56 7.93 6.92 12.09
CA SER A 56 7.00 7.20 11.00
C SER A 56 5.76 6.30 11.07
N TYR A 57 4.61 6.90 10.77
CA TYR A 57 3.30 6.26 10.85
C TYR A 57 2.53 6.40 9.54
N ILE A 58 1.94 5.29 9.08
CA ILE A 58 0.99 5.29 7.95
C ILE A 58 -0.38 4.85 8.44
N ASN A 59 -1.34 5.75 8.38
CA ASN A 59 -2.72 5.51 8.79
C ASN A 59 -3.45 4.53 7.86
N GLY A 60 -4.66 4.12 8.27
CA GLY A 60 -5.40 3.05 7.63
C GLY A 60 -6.02 3.41 6.28
N ASN A 61 -6.43 2.34 5.58
CA ASN A 61 -7.26 2.37 4.36
C ASN A 61 -6.59 3.01 3.14
N GLY A 62 -5.27 3.17 3.17
CA GLY A 62 -4.48 3.61 2.03
C GLY A 62 -4.07 2.49 1.09
N PHE A 63 -3.34 2.89 0.05
CA PHE A 63 -2.68 2.01 -0.91
C PHE A 63 -1.19 2.35 -0.90
N VAL A 64 -0.34 1.34 -0.68
CA VAL A 64 1.11 1.48 -0.70
C VAL A 64 1.67 0.43 -1.66
N PHE A 65 1.74 0.81 -2.94
CA PHE A 65 2.04 -0.09 -4.05
C PHE A 65 3.37 0.28 -4.71
N ALA A 66 4.45 -0.31 -4.19
CA ALA A 66 5.70 -0.36 -4.93
C ALA A 66 5.56 -1.33 -6.11
N SER A 67 6.30 -1.09 -7.18
CA SER A 67 6.39 -1.96 -8.35
C SER A 67 7.67 -2.79 -8.26
N LYS A 68 7.87 -3.75 -9.16
CA LYS A 68 8.99 -4.71 -9.05
C LYS A 68 10.36 -4.03 -9.12
N ASN A 69 10.48 -2.96 -9.90
CA ASN A 69 11.72 -2.28 -10.25
C ASN A 69 11.79 -0.85 -9.70
N SER A 70 10.94 -0.50 -8.73
CA SER A 70 10.90 0.81 -8.09
C SER A 70 10.55 0.70 -6.61
N LYS A 71 10.79 1.78 -5.87
CA LYS A 71 10.70 1.82 -4.41
C LYS A 71 9.76 2.90 -3.92
N ILE A 72 9.18 2.67 -2.74
CA ILE A 72 8.58 3.71 -1.91
C ILE A 72 9.47 3.88 -0.69
N VAL A 73 10.05 5.06 -0.52
CA VAL A 73 10.90 5.41 0.63
C VAL A 73 10.24 6.54 1.39
N ILE A 74 9.95 6.29 2.67
CA ILE A 74 9.42 7.28 3.62
C ILE A 74 10.51 7.52 4.65
N GLY A 75 10.87 8.78 4.86
CA GLY A 75 11.88 9.21 5.81
C GLY A 75 11.47 9.05 7.28
N ASP A 76 12.23 9.71 8.14
CA ASP A 76 12.02 9.72 9.58
C ASP A 76 10.94 10.75 9.99
N ASN A 77 10.22 10.46 11.08
CA ASN A 77 9.21 11.34 11.69
C ASN A 77 8.05 11.74 10.76
N CYS A 78 7.65 10.86 9.85
CA CYS A 78 6.55 11.14 8.92
C CYS A 78 5.19 10.68 9.45
N LEU A 79 4.13 11.45 9.19
CA LEU A 79 2.75 11.13 9.54
C LEU A 79 1.86 11.10 8.30
N ILE A 80 1.74 9.92 7.69
CA ILE A 80 0.93 9.73 6.49
C ILE A 80 -0.52 9.45 6.92
N SER A 81 -1.44 10.34 6.53
CA SER A 81 -2.85 10.28 6.94
C SER A 81 -3.65 9.15 6.28
N TYR A 82 -4.93 9.05 6.64
CA TYR A 82 -5.86 8.05 6.14
C TYR A 82 -6.09 8.17 4.62
N ASN A 83 -6.32 7.03 3.97
CA ASN A 83 -6.69 6.95 2.54
C ASN A 83 -5.66 7.53 1.56
N VAL A 84 -4.40 7.66 1.95
CA VAL A 84 -3.32 8.06 1.02
C VAL A 84 -3.02 6.93 0.04
N HIS A 85 -2.79 7.29 -1.23
CA HIS A 85 -2.44 6.35 -2.30
C HIS A 85 -1.07 6.67 -2.87
N LEU A 86 -0.11 5.78 -2.62
CA LEU A 86 1.23 5.78 -3.20
C LEU A 86 1.36 4.63 -4.19
N ARG A 87 1.72 4.95 -5.44
CA ARG A 87 1.91 3.96 -6.51
C ARG A 87 3.05 4.36 -7.44
N THR A 88 3.98 3.44 -7.63
CA THR A 88 5.23 3.71 -8.35
C THR A 88 5.19 3.33 -9.84
N ASP A 89 4.04 2.91 -10.37
CA ASP A 89 3.87 2.63 -11.80
C ASP A 89 2.73 3.40 -12.45
N MET A 90 2.85 3.54 -13.77
CA MET A 90 1.86 4.14 -14.65
C MET A 90 1.83 3.39 -15.97
N HIS A 91 0.66 3.32 -16.62
CA HIS A 91 0.56 2.78 -17.98
C HIS A 91 1.26 3.68 -18.99
N ASN A 92 1.97 3.07 -19.95
CA ASN A 92 2.51 3.83 -21.08
C ASN A 92 1.38 4.24 -22.04
N TYR A 93 1.42 5.48 -22.53
CA TYR A 93 0.34 6.06 -23.36
C TYR A 93 0.84 6.79 -24.62
N LEU A 94 2.13 6.68 -24.95
CA LEU A 94 2.73 7.43 -26.05
C LEU A 94 2.28 6.94 -27.44
N ASN A 95 1.95 5.66 -27.61
CA ASN A 95 1.55 5.10 -28.90
C ASN A 95 0.02 5.08 -29.05
N LYS A 96 -0.53 6.07 -29.76
CA LYS A 96 -1.98 6.18 -30.02
C LYS A 96 -2.54 5.05 -30.90
N ASN A 97 -1.69 4.33 -31.63
CA ASN A 97 -2.09 3.22 -32.51
C ASN A 97 -2.06 1.85 -31.80
N LYS A 98 -1.77 1.81 -30.50
CA LYS A 98 -1.70 0.58 -29.70
C LYS A 98 -2.61 0.69 -28.48
N LEU A 99 -3.42 -0.32 -28.19
CA LEU A 99 -4.24 -0.32 -26.96
C LEU A 99 -3.35 -0.24 -25.71
N ILE A 100 -3.76 0.56 -24.72
CA ILE A 100 -3.00 0.83 -23.47
C ILE A 100 -2.49 -0.47 -22.83
N LYS A 101 -3.32 -1.51 -22.75
CA LYS A 101 -2.96 -2.79 -22.13
C LYS A 101 -1.74 -3.49 -22.76
N PHE A 102 -1.37 -3.13 -23.98
CA PHE A 102 -0.22 -3.69 -24.70
C PHE A 102 0.99 -2.74 -24.74
N GLN A 103 0.90 -1.54 -24.18
CA GLN A 103 1.98 -0.56 -24.19
C GLN A 103 2.96 -0.71 -23.03
N GLY A 104 2.63 -1.54 -22.03
CA GLY A 104 3.47 -1.75 -20.84
C GLY A 104 3.30 -0.67 -19.78
N HIS A 105 4.25 -0.61 -18.85
CA HIS A 105 4.26 0.33 -17.73
C HIS A 105 5.61 1.05 -17.64
N THR A 106 5.60 2.24 -17.04
CA THR A 106 6.80 2.92 -16.56
C THR A 106 6.78 2.90 -15.04
N GLU A 107 7.93 2.60 -14.43
CA GLU A 107 8.12 2.53 -12.98
C GLU A 107 9.09 3.62 -12.52
N ARG A 108 8.79 4.32 -11.43
CA ARG A 108 9.65 5.35 -10.81
C ARG A 108 9.51 5.34 -9.30
N ASP A 109 10.58 5.69 -8.60
CA ASP A 109 10.58 5.74 -7.15
C ASP A 109 9.72 6.89 -6.62
N ILE A 110 9.13 6.68 -5.44
CA ILE A 110 8.53 7.73 -4.62
C ILE A 110 9.42 7.91 -3.39
N ILE A 111 9.88 9.14 -3.17
CA ILE A 111 10.71 9.51 -2.02
C ILE A 111 9.96 10.60 -1.24
N ILE A 112 9.55 10.27 -0.01
CA ILE A 112 9.05 11.20 0.98
C ILE A 112 10.20 11.43 1.97
N GLY A 113 10.62 12.68 2.10
CA GLY A 113 11.72 13.07 3.01
C GLY A 113 11.34 12.96 4.47
N ASP A 114 12.18 13.51 5.34
CA ASP A 114 11.94 13.53 6.79
C ASP A 114 10.95 14.64 7.18
N ASP A 115 10.22 14.46 8.30
CA ASP A 115 9.28 15.43 8.89
C ASP A 115 8.17 15.91 7.94
N VAL A 116 7.41 14.94 7.40
CA VAL A 116 6.30 15.15 6.45
C VAL A 116 4.96 14.66 6.99
#